data_AF-A0A968UCK1-F1
#
_entry.id   AF-A0A968UCK1-F1
#
_cell.length_a   1.000
_cell.length_b   1.000
_cell.length_c   1.000
_cell.angle_alpha   90.00
_cell.angle_beta   90.00
_cell.angle_gamma   90.00
#
_symmetry.space_group_name_H-M   'P 1'
#
loop_
_entity.id
_entity.type
_entity.pdbx_description
1 polymer ?
#
loop_
_entity_poly.entity_id
_entity_poly.type
_entity_poly.pdbx_seq_one_letter_code
_entity_poly.pdbx_strand_id
1 'polypeptide(L)'
;MTRQAATGRQRLSIGAIAASLTLASLPSPALADQICTYDPELGPNPLGMRTYITLSETEDGTTVLFEQLPSPVGAEANPPVTVALYRELTFYGVGIAETRQLMLNHPDYYNVLVDYPDPEGFGPINAVLSCG
;
A
#
# COMPACT_ATOMS: atom_id res chain seq x y z
N MET A 1 -5.22 80.85 36.71
CA MET A 1 -5.06 79.77 35.72
C MET A 1 -3.55 79.57 35.52
N THR A 2 -2.86 78.45 35.64
CA THR A 2 -3.14 77.07 36.07
C THR A 2 -1.77 76.40 36.33
N ARG A 3 -1.68 75.69 37.46
CA ARG A 3 -0.79 74.57 37.93
C ARG A 3 0.26 73.92 36.99
N GLN A 4 1.48 73.68 37.50
CA GLN A 4 2.15 72.39 37.90
C GLN A 4 2.77 71.55 36.76
N ALA A 5 4.07 71.21 36.82
CA ALA A 5 4.70 69.97 37.39
C ALA A 5 4.46 68.73 36.48
N ALA A 6 5.30 67.71 36.32
CA ALA A 6 6.66 67.34 36.69
C ALA A 6 6.95 65.99 35.97
N THR A 7 8.19 65.49 36.11
CA THR A 7 8.57 64.06 36.21
C THR A 7 8.48 63.14 34.98
N GLY A 8 9.66 62.86 34.43
CA GLY A 8 10.36 61.56 34.40
C GLY A 8 9.59 60.25 34.24
N ARG A 9 10.14 59.34 33.42
CA ARG A 9 9.98 57.89 33.55
C ARG A 9 11.18 57.13 32.97
N GLN A 10 11.81 56.33 33.83
CA GLN A 10 12.85 55.37 33.52
C GLN A 10 12.32 54.24 32.63
N ARG A 11 13.19 53.71 31.77
CA ARG A 11 12.94 52.55 30.91
C ARG A 11 13.22 51.26 31.68
N LEU A 12 12.25 50.34 31.70
CA LEU A 12 12.47 48.94 32.06
C LEU A 12 12.69 48.13 30.77
N SER A 13 13.82 47.44 30.67
CA SER A 13 14.09 46.47 29.61
C SER A 13 13.64 45.09 30.08
N ILE A 14 12.72 44.47 29.32
CA ILE A 14 12.24 43.10 29.56
C ILE A 14 13.11 42.16 28.71
N GLY A 15 13.90 41.32 29.36
CA GLY A 15 14.59 40.21 28.72
C GLY A 15 13.62 39.03 28.51
N ALA A 16 13.44 38.60 27.27
CA ALA A 16 12.68 37.41 26.93
C ALA A 16 13.60 36.18 26.91
N ILE A 17 13.28 35.18 27.72
CA ILE A 17 13.95 33.87 27.74
C ILE A 17 13.28 33.01 26.68
N ALA A 18 13.98 32.70 25.59
CA ALA A 18 13.51 31.77 24.56
C ALA A 18 13.77 30.33 25.03
N ALA A 19 12.70 29.58 25.31
CA ALA A 19 12.77 28.16 25.60
C ALA A 19 12.76 27.37 24.27
N SER A 20 13.88 26.75 23.93
CA SER A 20 13.99 25.85 22.77
C SER A 20 13.32 24.52 23.09
N LEU A 21 12.16 24.27 22.50
CA LEU A 21 11.47 22.98 22.54
C LEU A 21 12.11 22.06 21.49
N THR A 22 12.92 21.10 21.93
CA THR A 22 13.37 19.99 21.09
C THR A 22 12.21 19.00 20.94
N LEU A 23 11.58 18.98 19.77
CA LEU A 23 10.63 17.92 19.38
C LEU A 23 11.42 16.62 19.23
N ALA A 24 11.31 15.72 20.22
CA ALA A 24 11.77 14.36 20.07
C ALA A 24 10.86 13.65 19.05
N SER A 25 11.43 13.25 17.91
CA SER A 25 10.74 12.35 16.97
C SER A 25 10.54 11.01 17.65
N LEU A 26 9.28 10.60 17.85
CA LEU A 26 8.98 9.25 18.29
C LEU A 26 9.36 8.26 17.18
N PRO A 27 9.88 7.07 17.50
CA PRO A 27 10.03 6.01 16.51
C PRO A 27 8.63 5.66 15.97
N SER A 28 8.44 5.83 14.66
CA SER A 28 7.25 5.32 13.98
C SER A 28 7.30 3.78 14.09
N PRO A 29 6.21 3.11 14.49
CA PRO A 29 6.20 1.66 14.46
C PRO A 29 6.47 1.23 13.01
N ALA A 30 7.56 0.48 12.80
CA ALA A 30 7.73 -0.24 11.55
C ALA A 30 6.49 -1.12 11.40
N LEU A 31 5.65 -0.84 10.40
CA LEU A 31 4.58 -1.76 10.05
C LEU A 31 5.28 -3.08 9.71
N ALA A 32 4.91 -4.15 10.41
CA ALA A 32 5.36 -5.48 10.00
C ALA A 32 4.87 -5.70 8.57
N ASP A 33 5.75 -6.14 7.68
CA ASP A 33 5.39 -6.44 6.29
C ASP A 33 4.16 -7.36 6.29
N GLN A 34 3.00 -6.82 5.89
CA GLN A 34 1.76 -7.60 5.84
C GLN A 34 1.68 -8.25 4.47
N ILE A 35 1.42 -9.55 4.44
CA ILE A 35 1.29 -10.29 3.18
C ILE A 35 -0.06 -10.98 3.14
N CYS A 36 -0.81 -10.79 2.06
CA CYS A 36 -2.02 -11.55 1.77
C CYS A 36 -1.80 -12.51 0.61
N THR A 37 -2.16 -13.77 0.82
CA THR A 37 -2.08 -14.84 -0.20
C THR A 37 -3.37 -15.65 -0.22
N TYR A 38 -3.51 -16.47 -1.26
CA TYR A 38 -4.62 -17.41 -1.37
C TYR A 38 -4.68 -18.36 -0.17
N ASP A 39 -5.85 -18.46 0.44
CA ASP A 39 -6.16 -19.37 1.53
C ASP A 39 -7.13 -20.46 1.03
N PRO A 40 -6.70 -21.73 0.95
CA PRO A 40 -7.53 -22.82 0.47
C PRO A 40 -8.71 -23.13 1.39
N GLU A 41 -8.68 -22.71 2.65
CA GLU A 41 -9.79 -22.89 3.59
C GLU A 41 -10.97 -21.96 3.28
N LEU A 42 -10.72 -20.87 2.54
CA LEU A 42 -11.75 -19.90 2.13
C LEU A 42 -12.48 -20.28 0.83
N GLY A 43 -11.99 -21.28 0.10
CA GLY A 43 -12.60 -21.75 -1.15
C GLY A 43 -11.57 -22.06 -2.23
N PRO A 44 -12.01 -22.51 -3.42
CA PRO A 44 -11.11 -22.78 -4.54
C PRO A 44 -10.51 -21.49 -5.10
N ASN A 45 -9.27 -21.56 -5.60
CA ASN A 45 -8.62 -20.44 -6.28
C ASN A 45 -9.33 -20.12 -7.62
N PRO A 46 -9.94 -18.92 -7.77
CA PRO A 46 -10.64 -18.56 -9.00
C PRO A 46 -9.72 -18.41 -10.23
N LEU A 47 -8.40 -18.20 -10.03
CA LEU A 47 -7.41 -18.11 -11.10
C LEU A 47 -6.94 -19.49 -11.61
N GLY A 48 -7.41 -20.58 -10.99
CA GLY A 48 -6.98 -21.95 -11.27
C GLY A 48 -5.76 -22.39 -10.48
N MET A 49 -5.22 -23.57 -10.81
CA MET A 49 -4.22 -24.25 -9.96
C MET A 49 -2.78 -23.74 -10.08
N ARG A 50 -2.48 -22.86 -11.03
CA ARG A 50 -1.11 -22.42 -11.35
C ARG A 50 -0.95 -20.90 -11.36
N THR A 51 -1.97 -20.18 -10.93
CA THR A 51 -2.00 -18.73 -11.03
C THR A 51 -2.39 -18.16 -9.68
N TYR A 52 -1.65 -17.17 -9.20
CA TYR A 52 -1.79 -16.64 -7.85
C TYR A 52 -1.73 -15.12 -7.87
N ILE A 53 -2.42 -14.52 -6.91
CA ILE A 53 -2.25 -13.11 -6.56
C ILE A 53 -1.75 -13.03 -5.12
N THR A 54 -0.68 -12.25 -4.94
CA THR A 54 -0.10 -11.93 -3.63
C THR A 54 -0.14 -10.42 -3.44
N LEU A 55 -0.58 -9.97 -2.28
CA LEU A 55 -0.46 -8.56 -1.88
C LEU A 55 0.60 -8.46 -0.78
N SER A 56 1.51 -7.50 -0.90
CA SER A 56 2.53 -7.22 0.10
C SER A 56 2.52 -5.74 0.44
N GLU A 57 2.37 -5.39 1.71
CA GLU A 57 2.48 -4.03 2.22
C GLU A 57 3.87 -3.77 2.77
N THR A 58 4.46 -2.66 2.36
CA THR A 58 5.70 -2.10 2.90
C THR A 58 5.46 -0.64 3.31
N GLU A 59 6.51 0.04 3.79
CA GLU A 59 6.43 1.48 4.07
C GLU A 59 6.08 2.35 2.84
N ASP A 60 6.38 1.86 1.64
CA ASP A 60 6.16 2.58 0.38
C ASP A 60 4.73 2.40 -0.18
N GLY A 61 3.94 1.48 0.39
CA GLY A 61 2.59 1.15 -0.04
C GLY A 61 2.38 -0.35 -0.28
N THR A 62 1.44 -0.70 -1.14
CA THR A 62 1.07 -2.09 -1.42
C THR A 62 1.46 -2.50 -2.84
N THR A 63 2.16 -3.62 -2.96
CA THR A 63 2.41 -4.28 -4.23
C THR A 63 1.45 -5.44 -4.40
N VAL A 64 0.81 -5.53 -5.57
CA VAL A 64 -0.05 -6.64 -6.00
C VAL A 64 0.68 -7.39 -7.11
N LEU A 65 1.14 -8.60 -6.79
CA LEU A 65 1.83 -9.48 -7.72
C LEU A 65 0.84 -10.52 -8.27
N PHE A 66 0.70 -10.56 -9.58
CA PHE A 66 0.07 -11.65 -10.32
C PHE A 66 1.15 -12.56 -10.90
N GLU A 67 1.13 -13.84 -10.51
CA GLU A 67 2.07 -14.86 -10.96
C GLU A 67 1.31 -16.01 -11.63
N GLN A 68 1.70 -16.34 -12.84
CA GLN A 68 1.36 -17.60 -13.50
C GLN A 68 2.59 -18.49 -13.57
N LEU A 69 2.56 -19.62 -12.87
CA LEU A 69 3.64 -20.58 -12.82
C LEU A 69 3.92 -21.20 -14.21
N PRO A 70 5.18 -21.58 -14.49
CA PRO A 70 5.61 -22.07 -15.80
C PRO A 70 4.67 -23.14 -16.37
N SER A 71 4.14 -22.93 -17.57
CA SER A 71 3.25 -23.88 -18.24
C SER A 71 3.86 -24.30 -19.58
N PRO A 72 3.79 -25.58 -19.98
CA PRO A 72 4.35 -26.04 -21.25
C PRO A 72 3.77 -25.30 -22.45
N VAL A 73 4.62 -24.94 -23.41
CA VAL A 73 4.22 -24.31 -24.68
C VAL A 73 4.47 -25.32 -25.81
N GLY A 74 3.38 -25.79 -26.41
CA GLY A 74 3.44 -26.86 -27.41
C GLY A 74 3.72 -28.21 -26.76
N ALA A 75 2.69 -29.06 -26.62
CA ALA A 75 2.77 -30.33 -25.89
C ALA A 75 3.85 -31.31 -26.42
N GLU A 76 4.28 -31.13 -27.67
CA GLU A 76 5.27 -31.99 -28.34
C GLU A 76 6.54 -31.21 -28.76
N ALA A 77 6.75 -30.00 -28.23
CA ALA A 77 7.93 -29.21 -28.57
C ALA A 77 9.23 -29.95 -28.18
N ASN A 78 10.19 -29.98 -29.10
CA ASN A 78 11.54 -30.47 -28.86
C ASN A 78 12.56 -29.42 -29.33
N PRO A 79 13.27 -28.75 -28.42
CA PRO A 79 13.28 -28.98 -26.97
C PRO A 79 11.98 -28.57 -26.28
N PRO A 80 11.67 -29.10 -25.08
CA PRO A 80 10.52 -28.66 -24.30
C PRO A 80 10.70 -27.20 -23.89
N VAL A 81 9.62 -26.41 -23.97
CA VAL A 81 9.60 -24.99 -23.60
C VAL A 81 8.44 -24.75 -22.64
N THR A 82 8.65 -23.86 -21.66
CA THR A 82 7.61 -23.39 -20.76
C THR A 82 7.54 -21.86 -20.79
N VAL A 83 6.38 -21.31 -20.44
CA VAL A 83 6.16 -19.87 -20.24
C VAL A 83 5.62 -19.62 -18.85
N ALA A 84 6.17 -18.63 -18.15
CA ALA A 84 5.64 -18.07 -16.92
C ALA A 84 5.31 -16.60 -17.16
N LEU A 85 4.36 -16.06 -16.39
CA LEU A 85 3.95 -14.66 -16.49
C LEU A 85 3.98 -14.03 -15.11
N TYR A 86 4.55 -12.83 -15.04
CA TYR A 86 4.63 -12.02 -13.83
C TYR A 86 4.16 -10.62 -14.18
N ARG A 87 3.21 -10.11 -13.40
CA ARG A 87 2.71 -8.73 -13.53
C ARG A 87 2.57 -8.13 -12.15
N GLU A 88 2.90 -6.86 -12.06
CA GLU A 88 2.91 -6.14 -10.79
C GLU A 88 2.16 -4.83 -10.94
N LEU A 89 1.34 -4.52 -9.93
CA LEU A 89 0.82 -3.19 -9.69
C LEU A 89 1.26 -2.70 -8.32
N THR A 90 1.79 -1.48 -8.26
CA THR A 90 2.17 -0.84 -7.00
C THR A 90 1.22 0.31 -6.70
N PHE A 91 0.61 0.28 -5.52
CA PHE A 91 -0.23 1.33 -4.97
C PHE A 91 0.58 2.12 -3.94
N TYR A 92 1.26 3.16 -4.40
CA TYR A 92 2.15 3.97 -3.56
C TYR A 92 1.41 4.71 -2.45
N GLY A 93 1.90 4.57 -1.22
CA GLY A 93 1.33 5.20 -0.03
C GLY A 93 -0.05 4.68 0.38
N VAL A 94 -0.49 3.55 -0.20
CA VAL A 94 -1.79 2.93 0.08
C VAL A 94 -1.56 1.57 0.74
N GLY A 95 -2.18 1.35 1.90
CA GLY A 95 -2.12 0.07 2.61
C GLY A 95 -2.96 -1.03 1.96
N ILE A 96 -2.79 -2.27 2.39
CA ILE A 96 -3.42 -3.46 1.78
C ILE A 96 -4.94 -3.37 1.83
N ALA A 97 -5.49 -2.94 2.96
CA ALA A 97 -6.95 -2.87 3.13
C ALA A 97 -7.57 -1.89 2.13
N GLU A 98 -6.97 -0.71 1.96
CA GLU A 98 -7.43 0.30 1.00
C GLU A 98 -7.16 -0.13 -0.44
N THR A 99 -6.00 -0.75 -0.73
CA THR A 99 -5.67 -1.32 -2.04
C THR A 99 -6.72 -2.35 -2.48
N ARG A 100 -7.14 -3.25 -1.58
CA ARG A 100 -8.21 -4.21 -1.85
C ARG A 100 -9.53 -3.49 -2.20
N GLN A 101 -9.88 -2.43 -1.47
CA GLN A 101 -11.08 -1.64 -1.80
C GLN A 101 -10.97 -0.90 -3.13
N LEU A 102 -9.80 -0.34 -3.45
CA LEU A 102 -9.55 0.30 -4.75
C LEU A 102 -9.75 -0.70 -5.90
N MET A 103 -9.17 -1.90 -5.80
CA MET A 103 -9.33 -2.93 -6.83
C MET A 103 -10.78 -3.45 -6.97
N LEU A 104 -11.57 -3.44 -5.90
CA LEU A 104 -13.00 -3.77 -5.96
C LEU A 104 -13.83 -2.67 -6.64
N ASN A 105 -13.50 -1.40 -6.39
CA ASN A 105 -14.25 -0.25 -6.89
C ASN A 105 -13.82 0.18 -8.31
N HIS A 106 -12.60 -0.14 -8.70
CA HIS A 106 -11.97 0.22 -9.97
C HIS A 106 -11.50 -1.05 -10.70
N PRO A 107 -12.41 -1.74 -11.42
CA PRO A 107 -12.10 -3.03 -12.06
C PRO A 107 -11.01 -2.93 -13.13
N ASP A 108 -10.73 -1.73 -13.64
CA ASP A 108 -9.63 -1.47 -14.56
C ASP A 108 -8.25 -1.82 -13.97
N TYR A 109 -8.03 -1.62 -12.67
CA TYR A 109 -6.77 -2.05 -12.04
C TYR A 109 -6.58 -3.56 -12.15
N TYR A 110 -7.61 -4.34 -11.84
CA TYR A 110 -7.54 -5.79 -11.95
C TYR A 110 -7.36 -6.24 -13.41
N ASN A 111 -8.12 -5.65 -14.35
CA ASN A 111 -8.04 -5.99 -15.77
C ASN A 111 -6.64 -5.72 -16.37
N VAL A 112 -5.99 -4.62 -15.96
CA VAL A 112 -4.60 -4.33 -16.35
C VAL A 112 -3.65 -5.36 -15.76
N LEU A 113 -3.83 -5.72 -14.49
CA LEU A 113 -3.01 -6.72 -13.81
C LEU A 113 -3.08 -8.09 -14.50
N VAL A 114 -4.26 -8.52 -14.95
CA VAL A 114 -4.44 -9.85 -15.58
C VAL A 114 -4.33 -9.86 -17.11
N ASP A 115 -4.25 -8.69 -17.75
CA ASP A 115 -4.21 -8.47 -19.22
C ASP A 115 -5.47 -8.75 -20.02
N TYR A 116 -6.63 -8.83 -19.39
CA TYR A 116 -7.87 -9.02 -20.13
C TYR A 116 -9.05 -8.46 -19.34
N PRO A 117 -10.16 -8.13 -20.01
CA PRO A 117 -11.38 -7.75 -19.33
C PRO A 117 -12.00 -8.95 -18.62
N ASP A 118 -12.02 -8.93 -17.30
CA ASP A 118 -12.72 -9.92 -16.48
C ASP A 118 -14.02 -9.31 -15.94
N PRO A 119 -15.20 -9.84 -16.31
CA PRO A 119 -16.48 -9.35 -15.80
C PRO A 119 -16.69 -9.63 -14.30
N GLU A 120 -16.03 -10.62 -13.71
CA GLU A 120 -16.12 -10.93 -12.28
C GLU A 120 -15.16 -10.04 -11.46
N GLY A 121 -14.08 -9.57 -12.07
CA GLY A 121 -13.12 -8.64 -11.50
C GLY A 121 -12.38 -9.20 -10.28
N PHE A 122 -11.90 -8.32 -9.40
CA PHE A 122 -11.12 -8.71 -8.23
C PHE A 122 -11.95 -9.37 -7.10
N GLY A 123 -13.29 -9.32 -7.17
CA GLY A 123 -14.18 -9.77 -6.11
C GLY A 123 -13.96 -11.22 -5.66
N PRO A 124 -14.03 -12.20 -6.57
CA PRO A 124 -13.78 -13.61 -6.23
C PRO A 124 -12.38 -13.85 -5.66
N ILE A 125 -11.37 -13.15 -6.17
CA ILE A 125 -9.99 -13.26 -5.67
C ILE A 125 -9.94 -12.75 -4.23
N ASN A 126 -10.45 -11.55 -4.00
CA ASN A 126 -10.49 -10.92 -2.70
C ASN A 126 -11.17 -11.80 -1.64
N ALA A 127 -12.20 -12.56 -2.02
CA ALA A 127 -12.93 -13.43 -1.09
C ALA A 127 -12.09 -14.60 -0.55
N VAL A 128 -11.02 -14.99 -1.26
CA VAL A 128 -10.16 -16.14 -0.89
C VAL A 128 -8.74 -15.73 -0.46
N LEU A 129 -8.50 -14.44 -0.19
CA LEU A 129 -7.22 -13.94 0.31
C LEU A 129 -7.23 -13.78 1.83
N SER A 130 -6.26 -14.42 2.50
CA SER A 130 -5.99 -14.27 3.93
C SER A 130 -4.64 -13.58 4.15
N CYS A 131 -4.53 -12.78 5.21
CA CYS A 131 -3.35 -11.97 5.51
C CYS A 131 -2.77 -12.35 6.88
N GLY A 132 -1.44 -12.45 6.98
CA GLY A 132 -0.72 -12.83 8.19
C GLY A 132 0.58 -12.08 8.39
#